data_AF-A0A2H0WVJ8-F1
#
_entry.id   AF-A0A2H0WVJ8-F1
#
_cell.length_a   1.000
_cell.length_b   1.000
_cell.length_c   1.000
_cell.angle_alpha   90.00
_cell.angle_beta   90.00
_cell.angle_gamma   90.00
#
_symmetry.space_group_name_H-M   'P 1'
#
loop_
_entity.id
_entity.type
_entity.pdbx_description
1 polymer ?
#
loop_
_entity_poly.entity_id
_entity_poly.type
_entity_poly.pdbx_seq_one_letter_code
_entity_poly.pdbx_strand_id
1 'polypeptide(L)' 'MNILKRIQIFIQESYQEMNKVNWPTKGETTKYTLIVIGVSLVVAVFLGGCDFVFTWLLNKFVISR' A
#
# COMPACT_ATOMS: atom_id res chain seq x y z
N MET A 1 -24.37 -34.54 -10.96
CA MET A 1 -23.21 -34.00 -10.20
C MET A 1 -23.61 -32.62 -9.70
N ASN A 2 -23.98 -32.49 -8.43
CA ASN A 2 -24.61 -31.28 -7.91
C ASN A 2 -23.58 -30.14 -7.88
N ILE A 3 -23.95 -28.94 -8.37
CA ILE A 3 -23.09 -27.73 -8.36
C ILE A 3 -22.45 -27.48 -6.98
N LEU A 4 -23.19 -27.77 -5.90
CA LEU A 4 -22.73 -27.71 -4.51
C LEU A 4 -21.44 -28.51 -4.27
N LYS A 5 -21.30 -29.69 -4.88
CA LYS A 5 -20.12 -30.55 -4.73
C LYS A 5 -18.90 -29.99 -5.47
N ARG A 6 -19.10 -29.32 -6.63
CA ARG A 6 -18.01 -28.65 -7.37
C ARG A 6 -17.45 -27.45 -6.59
N ILE A 7 -18.31 -26.64 -5.98
CA ILE A 7 -17.89 -25.48 -5.18
C ILE A 7 -17.12 -25.93 -3.93
N GLN A 8 -17.59 -26.98 -3.25
CA GLN A 8 -16.90 -27.54 -2.09
C GLN A 8 -15.49 -28.04 -2.45
N ILE A 9 -15.35 -28.74 -3.57
CA ILE A 9 -14.05 -29.22 -4.07
C ILE A 9 -13.15 -28.03 -4.41
N PHE A 10 -13.66 -27.01 -5.10
CA PHE A 10 -12.88 -25.82 -5.47
C PHE A 10 -12.32 -25.07 -4.26
N ILE A 11 -13.14 -24.84 -3.21
CA ILE A 11 -12.67 -24.21 -1.97
C ILE A 11 -11.59 -25.06 -1.28
N GLN A 12 -11.77 -26.38 -1.27
CA GLN A 12 -10.81 -27.31 -0.67
C GLN A 12 -9.47 -27.30 -1.42
N GLU A 13 -9.49 -27.30 -2.75
CA GLU A 13 -8.30 -27.19 -3.60
C GLU A 13 -7.61 -25.84 -3.42
N SER A 14 -8.35 -24.71 -3.42
CA SER A 14 -7.78 -23.38 -3.17
C SER A 14 -7.15 -23.26 -1.79
N TYR A 15 -7.73 -23.88 -0.75
CA TYR A 15 -7.13 -23.88 0.59
C TYR A 15 -5.82 -24.69 0.63
N GLN A 16 -5.75 -25.81 -0.09
CA GLN A 16 -4.52 -26.60 -0.21
C GLN A 16 -3.41 -25.84 -0.96
N GLU A 17 -3.75 -25.06 -1.98
CA GLU A 17 -2.80 -24.19 -2.69
C GLU A 17 -2.34 -23.02 -1.82
N MET A 18 -3.25 -22.41 -1.05
CA MET A 18 -2.91 -21.33 -0.12
C MET A 18 -1.91 -21.76 0.95
N ASN A 19 -1.92 -23.05 1.35
CA ASN A 19 -0.93 -23.61 2.27
C ASN A 19 0.48 -23.76 1.66
N LYS A 20 0.61 -23.74 0.33
CA LYS A 20 1.91 -23.72 -0.37
C LYS A 20 2.47 -22.30 -0.49
N VAL A 21 1.66 -21.28 -0.19
CA VAL A 21 2.09 -19.88 -0.22
C VAL A 21 2.95 -19.61 1.01
N ASN A 22 4.18 -19.14 0.77
CA ASN A 22 5.11 -18.83 1.83
C ASN A 22 4.79 -17.44 2.41
N TRP A 23 3.82 -17.39 3.33
CA TRP A 23 3.42 -16.15 3.98
C TRP A 23 4.57 -15.58 4.82
N PRO A 24 4.77 -14.25 4.80
CA PRO A 24 5.79 -13.62 5.61
C PRO A 24 5.54 -13.88 7.08
N THR A 25 6.61 -14.05 7.85
CA THR A 25 6.50 -14.18 9.29
C THR A 25 5.99 -12.87 9.91
N LYS A 26 5.31 -12.96 11.06
CA LYS A 26 4.76 -11.77 11.76
C LYS A 26 5.82 -10.67 11.95
N GLY A 27 7.08 -11.04 12.20
CA GLY A 27 8.19 -10.10 12.36
C GLY A 27 8.60 -9.42 11.05
N GLU A 28 8.59 -10.12 9.93
CA GLU A 28 8.87 -9.54 8.60
C GLU A 28 7.75 -8.58 8.17
N THR A 29 6.49 -8.97 8.39
CA THR A 29 5.35 -8.10 8.09
C THR A 29 5.47 -6.76 8.82
N THR A 30 5.76 -6.77 10.13
CA THR A 30 5.93 -5.53 10.90
C THR A 30 7.09 -4.68 10.39
N LYS A 31 8.23 -5.29 10.03
CA LYS A 31 9.38 -4.57 9.46
C LYS A 31 9.00 -3.88 8.15
N TYR A 32 8.34 -4.59 7.23
CA TYR A 32 7.90 -3.99 5.97
C TYR A 32 6.88 -2.87 6.18
N THR A 33 5.93 -3.04 7.11
CA THR A 33 4.98 -1.96 7.45
C THR A 33 5.69 -0.72 8.00
N LEU A 34 6.68 -0.89 8.89
CA LEU A 34 7.45 0.23 9.43
C LEU A 34 8.26 0.96 8.35
N ILE A 35 8.85 0.21 7.41
CA ILE A 35 9.57 0.80 6.27
C ILE A 35 8.61 1.63 5.41
N VAL A 36 7.43 1.10 5.08
CA VAL A 36 6.42 1.82 4.29
C VAL A 36 5.99 3.09 4.99
N ILE A 37 5.69 3.03 6.30
CA ILE A 37 5.33 4.21 7.10
C ILE A 37 6.44 5.27 7.03
N GLY A 38 7.70 4.86 7.19
CA GLY A 38 8.84 5.77 7.09
C GLY A 38 8.94 6.45 5.73
N VAL A 39 8.84 5.69 4.64
CA VAL A 39 8.89 6.23 3.27
C VAL A 39 7.70 7.16 3.01
N SER A 40 6.50 6.78 3.41
CA SER A 40 5.31 7.63 3.27
C SER A 40 5.45 8.97 3.99
N LEU A 41 6.03 8.99 5.19
CA LEU A 41 6.31 10.23 5.92
C LEU A 41 7.31 11.12 5.19
N VAL A 42 8.38 10.54 4.64
CA VAL A 42 9.37 11.29 3.85
C VAL A 42 8.71 11.93 2.62
N VAL A 43 7.90 11.15 1.90
CA VAL A 43 7.17 11.65 0.72
C VAL A 43 6.17 12.74 1.11
N ALA A 44 5.46 12.59 2.22
CA ALA A 44 4.52 13.59 2.71
C ALA A 44 5.21 14.92 3.05
N VAL A 45 6.35 14.88 3.74
CA VAL A 45 7.14 16.08 4.04
C VAL A 45 7.70 16.72 2.77
N PHE A 46 8.18 15.91 1.83
CA PHE A 46 8.70 16.41 0.56
C PHE A 46 7.62 17.12 -0.27
N LEU A 47 6.48 16.47 -0.48
CA LEU A 47 5.36 17.05 -1.21
C LEU A 47 4.80 18.30 -0.51
N GLY A 48 4.54 18.22 0.79
CA GLY A 48 4.05 19.37 1.57
C GLY A 48 5.02 20.55 1.57
N GLY A 49 6.33 20.29 1.62
CA GLY A 49 7.35 21.33 1.47
C GLY A 49 7.32 21.96 0.07
N CYS A 50 7.23 21.14 -0.98
CA CYS A 50 7.08 21.63 -2.35
C CYS A 50 5.81 22.47 -2.53
N ASP A 51 4.67 22.05 -2.00
CA ASP A 51 3.41 22.79 -2.08
C ASP A 51 3.52 24.17 -1.42
N PHE A 52 4.23 24.27 -0.30
CA PHE A 52 4.48 25.56 0.37
C PHE A 52 5.37 26.47 -0.48
N VAL A 53 6.44 25.93 -1.05
CA VAL A 53 7.35 26.67 -1.94
C VAL A 53 6.63 27.14 -3.20
N PHE A 54 5.84 26.27 -3.82
CA PHE A 54 5.04 26.62 -5.00
C PHE A 54 3.99 27.68 -4.68
N THR A 55 3.30 27.56 -3.55
CA THR A 55 2.33 28.58 -3.11
C THR A 55 3.01 29.95 -2.90
N TRP A 56 4.19 29.97 -2.29
CA TRP A 56 4.95 31.21 -2.10
C TRP A 56 5.41 31.82 -3.43
N LEU A 57 5.96 31.00 -4.34
CA LEU A 57 6.40 31.43 -5.66
C LEU A 57 5.24 31.96 -6.50
N LEU A 58 4.11 31.24 -6.56
CA LEU A 58 2.94 31.64 -7.32
C LEU A 58 2.32 32.94 -6.78
N ASN A 59 2.20 33.09 -5.47
CA ASN A 59 1.71 34.36 -4.89
C ASN A 59 2.62 35.54 -5.25
N LYS A 60 3.94 35.34 -5.16
CA LYS A 60 4.91 36.41 -5.41
C LYS A 60 5.05 36.77 -6.90
N PHE A 61 4.95 35.80 -7.82
CA PHE A 61 5.16 36.04 -9.24
C PHE A 61 3.88 36.25 -10.06
N VAL A 62 2.77 35.59 -9.70
CA VAL A 62 1.54 35.60 -10.52
C VAL A 62 0.48 36.55 -9.95
N ILE A 63 0.25 36.55 -8.64
CA ILE A 63 -0.78 37.38 -7.99
C ILE A 63 -0.29 38.82 -7.75
N SER A 64 1.02 39.04 -7.60
CA SER A 64 1.61 40.36 -7.35
C SER A 64 1.82 41.22 -8.62
N ARG A 65 1.23 40.85 -9.77
CA ARG A 65 1.24 41.65 -10.99
C ARG A 65 -0.14 42.22 -11.29
#